data_AF-A0A9E0TLJ0-F1
#
_entry.id   AF-A0A9E0TLJ0-F1
#
_cell.length_a   1.000
_cell.length_b   1.000
_cell.length_c   1.000
_cell.angle_alpha   90.00
_cell.angle_beta   90.00
_cell.angle_gamma   90.00
#
_symmetry.space_group_name_H-M   'P 1'
#
loop_
_entity.id
_entity.type
_entity.pdbx_description
1 polymer ?
#
loop_
_entity_poly.entity_id
_entity_poly.type
_entity_poly.pdbx_seq_one_letter_code
_entity_poly.pdbx_strand_id
1 'polypeptide(L)'
;MALGDFMRIEREERDGSRHYVVHTLAPKFSMELAPDRDAKDKHGKGVIKRIRVPNSWAGDYGKYAKLMTAAQEFFAQSFAEPVEKTVTKRYGI
;
A
#
# COMPACT_ATOMS: atom_id res chain seq x y z
N MET A 1 -14.48 -0.69 -4.26
CA MET A 1 -13.60 -0.79 -3.08
C MET A 1 -13.08 0.61 -2.82
N ALA A 2 -13.05 1.08 -1.57
CA ALA A 2 -12.60 2.42 -1.26
C ALA A 2 -11.10 2.42 -0.98
N LEU A 3 -10.37 3.42 -1.45
CA LEU A 3 -8.93 3.58 -1.19
C LEU A 3 -8.63 3.78 0.31
N GLY A 4 -9.63 4.19 1.10
CA GLY A 4 -9.53 4.35 2.55
C GLY A 4 -9.36 3.03 3.33
N ASP A 5 -9.54 1.89 2.68
CA ASP A 5 -9.36 0.56 3.30
C ASP A 5 -7.89 0.11 3.32
N PHE A 6 -7.00 0.91 2.70
CA PHE A 6 -5.57 0.62 2.56
C PHE A 6 -4.71 1.65 3.29
N MET A 7 -3.66 1.17 3.95
CA MET A 7 -2.65 1.99 4.60
C MET A 7 -1.27 1.67 4.05
N ARG A 8 -0.53 2.70 3.58
CA ARG A 8 0.88 2.57 3.18
C ARG A 8 1.78 2.91 4.36
N ILE A 9 2.66 1.99 4.73
CA ILE A 9 3.75 2.20 5.67
C ILE A 9 5.05 2.20 4.88
N GLU A 10 5.80 3.29 4.96
CA GLU A 10 7.14 3.36 4.40
C GLU A 10 8.17 3.12 5.50
N ARG A 11 9.12 2.23 5.22
CA ARG A 11 10.22 1.93 6.13
C ARG A 11 11.53 2.08 5.38
N GLU A 12 12.36 3.01 5.84
CA GLU A 12 13.73 3.15 5.36
C GLU A 12 14.60 2.06 5.98
N GLU A 13 15.20 1.21 5.15
CA GLU A 13 16.20 0.22 5.55
C GLU A 13 17.53 0.49 4.83
N ARG A 14 18.62 -0.14 5.29
CA ARG A 14 19.98 0.07 4.71
C ARG A 14 20.05 -0.24 3.21
N ASP A 15 19.21 -1.14 2.72
CA ASP A 15 19.18 -1.58 1.32
C ASP A 15 18.12 -0.85 0.46
N GLY A 16 17.43 0.15 1.02
CA GLY A 16 16.42 0.96 0.34
C GLY A 16 15.11 1.13 1.11
N SER A 17 14.16 1.83 0.52
CA SER A 17 12.80 1.97 1.07
C SER A 17 11.97 0.72 0.79
N ARG A 18 11.37 0.15 1.85
CA ARG A 18 10.33 -0.86 1.74
C ARG A 18 8.98 -0.22 2.00
N HIS A 19 8.00 -0.56 1.16
CA HIS A 19 6.65 -0.08 1.34
C HIS A 19 5.71 -1.24 1.64
N TYR A 20 5.00 -1.14 2.75
CA TYR A 20 3.99 -2.11 3.15
C TYR A 20 2.61 -1.52 2.90
N VAL A 21 1.79 -2.19 2.11
CA VAL A 21 0.37 -1.88 1.95
C VAL A 21 -0.42 -2.86 2.80
N VAL A 22 -1.19 -2.33 3.75
CA VAL A 22 -1.99 -3.12 4.69
C VAL A 22 -3.47 -2.84 4.43
N HIS A 23 -4.26 -3.89 4.26
CA HIS A 23 -5.71 -3.78 4.23
C HIS A 23 -6.25 -3.86 5.65
N THR A 24 -6.91 -2.80 6.09
CA THR A 24 -7.33 -2.61 7.48
C THR A 24 -8.65 -3.33 7.80
N LEU A 25 -9.47 -3.57 6.78
CA LEU A 25 -10.75 -4.28 6.90
C LEU A 25 -10.62 -5.79 6.67
N ALA A 26 -11.67 -6.54 7.02
CA ALA A 26 -11.76 -7.97 6.68
C ALA A 26 -12.02 -8.12 5.17
N PRO A 27 -11.27 -8.99 4.45
CA PRO A 27 -10.20 -9.86 4.94
C PRO A 27 -8.86 -9.11 5.12
N LYS A 28 -8.23 -9.30 6.28
CA LYS A 28 -6.94 -8.69 6.60
C LYS A 28 -5.84 -9.35 5.77
N PHE A 29 -5.03 -8.55 5.08
CA PHE A 29 -3.79 -8.99 4.46
C PHE A 29 -2.78 -7.86 4.42
N SER A 30 -1.52 -8.20 4.22
CA SER A 30 -0.47 -7.22 3.97
C SER A 30 0.38 -7.62 2.78
N MET A 31 0.88 -6.61 2.08
CA MET A 31 1.71 -6.77 0.90
C MET A 31 2.93 -5.85 1.01
N GLU A 32 4.09 -6.39 0.68
CA GLU A 32 5.33 -5.64 0.57
C GLU A 32 5.59 -5.34 -0.90
N LEU A 33 5.74 -4.05 -1.20
CA LEU A 33 6.03 -3.50 -2.51
C LEU A 33 7.38 -2.78 -2.47
N ALA A 34 8.18 -3.03 -3.51
CA ALA A 34 9.35 -2.24 -3.83
C ALA A 34 9.04 -1.34 -5.03
N PRO A 35 9.56 -0.10 -5.09
CA PRO A 35 9.44 0.73 -6.28
C PRO A 35 10.02 0.02 -7.50
N ASP A 36 9.30 0.07 -8.62
CA ASP A 36 9.80 -0.42 -9.90
C ASP A 36 10.74 0.60 -10.53
N ARG A 37 12.06 0.35 -10.45
CA ARG A 37 13.09 1.25 -10.98
C ARG A 37 13.15 1.25 -12.51
N ASP A 38 12.59 0.24 -13.15
CA ASP A 38 12.59 0.09 -14.61
C ASP A 38 11.38 0.80 -15.25
N ALA A 39 10.39 1.19 -14.43
CA ALA A 39 9.25 1.98 -14.86
C ALA A 39 9.64 3.44 -15.17
N LYS A 40 8.93 4.09 -16.10
CA LYS A 40 9.21 5.47 -16.54
C LYS A 40 9.14 6.49 -15.40
N ASP A 41 8.32 6.23 -14.40
CA ASP A 41 8.11 7.03 -13.19
C ASP A 41 8.97 6.57 -12.01
N LYS A 42 9.87 5.59 -12.21
CA LYS A 42 10.77 4.98 -11.20
C LYS A 42 10.09 4.33 -10.00
N HIS A 43 8.75 4.20 -10.03
CA HIS A 43 7.95 3.60 -8.96
C HIS A 43 6.94 2.57 -9.51
N GLY A 44 6.31 2.87 -10.64
CA GLY A 44 5.29 2.06 -11.29
C GLY A 44 4.14 1.68 -10.37
N LYS A 45 3.54 0.51 -10.62
CA LYS A 45 2.56 -0.13 -9.72
C LYS A 45 3.22 -0.86 -8.53
N GLY A 46 4.53 -0.75 -8.38
CA GLY A 46 5.33 -1.47 -7.39
C GLY A 46 5.52 -2.95 -7.72
N VAL A 47 6.73 -3.46 -7.49
CA VAL A 47 7.08 -4.87 -7.60
C VAL A 47 6.72 -5.58 -6.31
N ILE A 48 5.86 -6.60 -6.39
CA ILE A 48 5.49 -7.43 -5.24
C ILE A 48 6.70 -8.24 -4.77
N LYS A 49 7.11 -8.00 -3.52
CA LYS A 49 8.20 -8.76 -2.87
C LYS A 49 7.66 -9.82 -1.94
N ARG A 50 6.57 -9.52 -1.23
CA ARG A 50 6.00 -10.43 -0.25
C ARG A 50 4.50 -10.21 -0.10
N ILE A 51 3.77 -11.30 0.09
CA ILE A 51 2.37 -11.29 0.45
C ILE A 51 2.21 -12.07 1.76
N ARG A 52 1.45 -11.52 2.71
CA ARG A 52 0.97 -12.25 3.88
C ARG A 52 -0.55 -12.27 3.86
N VAL A 53 -1.07 -13.47 3.63
CA VAL A 53 -2.50 -13.79 3.73
C VAL A 53 -2.70 -14.78 4.88
N PRO A 54 -3.86 -14.75 5.56
CA PRO A 54 -4.22 -15.78 6.53
C PRO A 54 -4.16 -17.17 5.87
N ASN A 55 -3.65 -18.16 6.62
CA ASN A 55 -3.65 -19.55 6.17
C ASN A 55 -5.11 -20.05 6.05
N SER A 56 -5.49 -20.56 4.89
CA SER A 56 -6.86 -20.94 4.61
C SER A 56 -7.13 -22.38 5.02
N TRP A 57 -7.82 -22.57 6.14
CA TRP A 57 -8.85 -23.62 6.18
C TRP A 57 -10.15 -23.08 5.54
N ALA A 58 -10.41 -21.77 5.57
CA ALA A 58 -11.68 -21.16 5.11
C ALA A 58 -11.55 -19.91 4.22
N GLY A 59 -10.38 -19.66 3.63
CA GLY A 59 -10.08 -18.43 2.89
C GLY A 59 -10.30 -18.56 1.37
N ASP A 60 -11.16 -17.72 0.79
CA ASP A 60 -11.30 -17.56 -0.66
C ASP A 60 -10.16 -16.69 -1.21
N TYR A 61 -9.11 -17.35 -1.72
CA TYR A 61 -7.95 -16.69 -2.33
C TYR A 61 -8.31 -15.80 -3.54
N GLY A 62 -9.43 -16.04 -4.21
CA GLY A 62 -9.90 -15.19 -5.31
C GLY A 62 -10.27 -13.78 -4.85
N LYS A 63 -10.75 -13.61 -3.61
CA LYS A 63 -11.01 -12.29 -3.03
C LYS A 63 -9.73 -11.51 -2.78
N TYR A 64 -8.67 -12.18 -2.30
CA TYR A 64 -7.37 -11.54 -2.08
C TYR A 64 -6.71 -11.09 -3.39
N ALA A 65 -6.88 -11.84 -4.48
CA ALA A 65 -6.35 -11.44 -5.79
C ALA A 65 -6.90 -10.07 -6.25
N LYS A 66 -8.22 -9.85 -6.09
CA LYS A 66 -8.84 -8.54 -6.41
C LYS A 66 -8.32 -7.42 -5.50
N LEU A 67 -8.13 -7.73 -4.22
CA LEU A 67 -7.60 -6.77 -3.25
C LEU A 67 -6.12 -6.44 -3.49
N MET A 68 -5.33 -7.38 -4.02
CA MET A 68 -3.94 -7.15 -4.40
C MET A 68 -3.84 -6.17 -5.56
N THR A 69 -4.68 -6.33 -6.60
CA THR A 69 -4.74 -5.37 -7.71
C THR A 69 -5.09 -3.97 -7.21
N ALA A 70 -6.11 -3.86 -6.35
CA ALA A 70 -6.49 -2.59 -5.73
C ALA A 70 -5.35 -1.99 -4.88
N ALA A 71 -4.60 -2.82 -4.15
CA ALA A 71 -3.46 -2.37 -3.35
C ALA A 71 -2.28 -1.86 -4.20
N GLN A 72 -2.03 -2.44 -5.37
CA GLN A 72 -1.04 -1.93 -6.33
C GLN A 72 -1.47 -0.59 -6.96
N GLU A 73 -2.77 -0.42 -7.24
CA GLU A 73 -3.33 0.84 -7.72
C GLU A 73 -3.24 1.93 -6.65
N PHE A 74 -3.58 1.60 -5.40
CA PHE A 74 -3.38 2.48 -4.25
C PHE A 74 -1.91 2.88 -4.07
N PHE A 75 -0.99 1.94 -4.23
CA PHE A 75 0.44 2.23 -4.17
C PHE A 75 0.85 3.26 -5.22
N ALA A 76 0.47 3.07 -6.49
CA ALA A 76 0.76 4.02 -7.56
C ALA A 76 0.16 5.41 -7.28
N GLN A 77 -1.09 5.47 -6.81
CA GLN A 77 -1.75 6.74 -6.47
C GLN A 77 -1.09 7.44 -5.27
N SER A 78 -0.56 6.67 -4.31
CA SER A 78 0.08 7.24 -3.12
C SER A 78 1.39 8.00 -3.40
N PHE A 79 1.95 7.87 -4.61
CA PHE A 79 3.05 8.71 -5.10
C PHE A 79 2.58 9.83 -6.03
N ALA A 80 1.35 9.76 -6.57
CA ALA A 80 0.82 10.67 -7.57
C ALA A 80 0.18 11.94 -6.99
N GLU A 81 -0.24 11.94 -5.73
CA GLU A 81 -0.86 13.12 -5.11
C GLU A 81 -0.10 13.58 -3.85
N PRO A 82 0.45 14.81 -3.82
CA PRO A 82 0.71 15.48 -2.56
C PRO A 82 -0.64 15.80 -1.92
N VAL A 83 -1.12 14.92 -1.03
CA VAL A 83 -2.25 15.25 -0.17
C VAL A 83 -1.88 16.53 0.59
N GLU A 84 -2.58 17.63 0.31
CA GLU A 84 -2.39 18.89 1.02
C GLU A 84 -2.56 18.61 2.51
N LYS A 85 -1.45 18.65 3.26
CA LYS A 85 -1.48 18.55 4.71
C LYS A 85 -2.35 19.70 5.20
N THR A 86 -3.53 19.39 5.73
CA THR A 86 -4.40 20.40 6.33
C THR A 86 -3.60 21.04 7.46
N VAL A 87 -3.16 22.29 7.25
CA VAL A 87 -2.37 23.02 8.23
C VAL A 87 -3.25 23.26 9.44
N THR A 88 -3.07 22.48 10.50
CA THR A 88 -3.68 22.74 11.80
C THR A 88 -3.05 24.01 12.37
N LYS A 89 -3.62 25.18 12.03
CA LYS A 89 -3.29 26.44 12.72
C LYS A 89 -3.73 26.29 14.18
N ARG A 90 -2.77 26.14 15.09
CA ARG A 90 -3.00 26.37 16.51
C ARG A 90 -3.29 27.87 16.67
N TYR A 91 -4.54 28.22 16.95
CA TYR A 91 -4.83 29.53 17.52
C TYR A 91 -4.32 29.49 18.97
N GLY A 92 -3.20 30.17 19.22
CA GLY A 92 -2.70 30.38 20.57
C GLY A 92 -3.73 31.17 21.37
N ILE A 93 -3.97 30.71 22.59
CA ILE A 93 -4.69 31.44 23.63
C ILE A 93 -3.67 32.31 24.37
#